data_AF-A0A4R7V227-F1
#
_entry.id   AF-A0A4R7V227-F1
#
_cell.length_a   1.000
_cell.length_b   1.000
_cell.length_c   1.000
_cell.angle_alpha   90.00
_cell.angle_beta   90.00
_cell.angle_gamma   90.00
#
_symmetry.space_group_name_H-M   'P 1'
#
loop_
_entity.id
_entity.type
_entity.pdbx_description
1 polymer ?
#
loop_
_entity_poly.entity_id
_entity_poly.type
_entity_poly.pdbx_seq_one_letter_code
_entity_poly.pdbx_strand_id
1 'polypeptide(L)'
;MTALKHEDLFREAWHDPTSTRYELSPLDVNKVLEDRYVLDEPLVFTRAMLWDLETRKARHPDVFIPGVVAAGSAAAWGNEDVFARKSTQRLWLAPETYGLVLEQTKLDHDAQTVTFIGTTEHRGPDGDLLRATTAQPIFHVEHSVGGTETQPLNLWRTVHRTATPDARLITTFAKIEANPRLPEHIEIYIRHILGIPLTYRPEVSAKCDGPHPNDGGR
;
A
#
# COMPACT_ATOMS: atom_id res chain seq x y z
N MET A 1 10.90 -13.39 -26.97
CA MET A 1 9.99 -12.53 -26.19
C MET A 1 10.84 -11.41 -25.62
N THR A 2 10.54 -10.16 -25.96
CA THR A 2 11.26 -9.00 -25.41
C THR A 2 10.87 -8.87 -23.93
N ALA A 3 11.84 -8.81 -23.03
CA ALA A 3 11.57 -8.64 -21.60
C ALA A 3 10.80 -7.32 -21.39
N LEU A 4 9.70 -7.37 -20.64
CA LEU A 4 8.93 -6.18 -20.29
C LEU A 4 9.81 -5.26 -19.43
N LYS A 5 10.00 -4.02 -19.88
CA LYS A 5 10.75 -3.00 -19.13
C LYS A 5 9.79 -2.30 -18.16
N HIS A 6 9.60 -2.88 -16.98
CA HIS A 6 8.59 -2.44 -16.01
C HIS A 6 8.79 -0.98 -15.59
N GLU A 7 10.02 -0.57 -15.24
CA GLU A 7 10.33 0.82 -14.90
C GLU A 7 10.06 1.79 -16.05
N ASP A 8 10.42 1.42 -17.29
CA ASP A 8 10.21 2.28 -18.45
C ASP A 8 8.70 2.50 -18.69
N LEU A 9 7.89 1.45 -18.55
CA LEU A 9 6.43 1.55 -18.68
C LEU A 9 5.80 2.38 -17.57
N PHE A 10 6.25 2.20 -16.33
CA PHE A 10 5.80 3.02 -15.22
C PHE A 10 6.15 4.49 -15.47
N ARG A 11 7.40 4.77 -15.85
CA ARG A 11 7.89 6.12 -16.13
C ARG A 11 7.15 6.77 -17.30
N GLU A 12 6.88 6.03 -18.37
CA GLU A 12 6.09 6.51 -19.51
C GLU A 12 4.70 6.94 -19.06
N ALA A 13 3.97 6.07 -18.35
CA ALA A 13 2.65 6.41 -17.81
C ALA A 13 2.73 7.58 -16.82
N TRP A 14 3.77 7.63 -15.99
CA TRP A 14 3.99 8.72 -15.03
C TRP A 14 4.25 10.08 -15.70
N HIS A 15 4.77 10.12 -16.92
CA HIS A 15 4.98 11.37 -17.65
C HIS A 15 3.85 11.70 -18.64
N ASP A 16 2.88 10.80 -18.82
CA ASP A 16 1.69 11.06 -19.61
C ASP A 16 0.80 12.13 -18.94
N PRO A 17 0.56 13.28 -19.58
CA PRO A 17 -0.24 14.37 -19.01
C PRO A 17 -1.74 14.02 -18.87
N THR A 18 -2.22 12.99 -19.55
CA THR A 18 -3.62 12.54 -19.48
C THR A 18 -3.88 11.59 -18.32
N SER A 19 -2.82 10.98 -17.79
CA SER A 19 -2.89 10.04 -16.68
C SER A 19 -3.12 10.76 -15.35
N THR A 20 -3.87 10.10 -14.47
CA THR A 20 -4.06 10.55 -13.09
C THR A 20 -2.93 10.01 -12.25
N ARG A 21 -2.18 10.87 -11.56
CA ARG A 21 -0.98 10.49 -10.81
C ARG A 21 -1.14 10.89 -9.35
N TYR A 22 -0.57 10.08 -8.47
CA TYR A 22 -0.47 10.41 -7.06
C TYR A 22 0.82 9.83 -6.48
N GLU A 23 1.51 10.62 -5.67
CA GLU A 23 2.69 10.23 -4.89
C GLU A 23 2.39 10.56 -3.44
N LEU A 24 2.50 9.54 -2.57
CA LEU A 24 2.37 9.74 -1.14
C LEU A 24 3.65 10.37 -0.59
N SER A 25 3.51 11.25 0.39
CA SER A 25 4.64 11.73 1.18
C SER A 25 5.39 10.53 1.80
N PRO A 26 6.73 10.54 1.80
CA PRO A 26 7.52 9.49 2.44
C PRO A 26 7.09 9.27 3.91
N LEU A 27 6.69 8.05 4.24
CA LEU A 27 6.26 7.70 5.60
C LEU A 27 7.42 7.10 6.39
N ASP A 28 7.85 7.79 7.44
CA ASP A 28 8.83 7.27 8.40
C ASP A 28 8.15 6.29 9.35
N VAL A 29 8.45 5.00 9.19
CA VAL A 29 7.79 3.92 9.93
C VAL A 29 8.06 4.02 11.42
N ASN A 30 9.31 4.26 11.81
CA ASN A 30 9.69 4.31 13.22
C ASN A 30 9.12 5.54 13.92
N LYS A 31 9.08 6.68 13.22
CA LYS A 31 8.43 7.87 13.74
C LYS A 31 6.95 7.66 14.00
N VAL A 32 6.23 7.04 13.07
CA VAL A 32 4.80 6.76 13.26
C VAL A 32 4.58 5.74 14.39
N LEU A 33 5.42 4.70 14.49
CA LEU A 33 5.38 3.75 15.61
C LEU A 33 5.54 4.46 16.97
N GLU A 34 6.55 5.31 17.10
CA GLU A 34 6.82 6.09 18.31
C GLU A 34 5.64 7.00 18.66
N ASP A 35 5.18 7.80 17.70
CA ASP A 35 4.17 8.84 17.90
C ASP A 35 2.76 8.26 18.16
N ARG A 36 2.43 7.10 17.57
CA ARG A 36 1.04 6.65 17.43
C ARG A 36 0.73 5.27 18.00
N TYR A 37 1.73 4.47 18.34
CA TYR A 37 1.52 3.09 18.77
C TYR A 37 2.14 2.80 20.13
N VAL A 38 1.49 1.87 20.85
CA VAL A 38 2.06 1.16 22.00
C VAL A 38 2.34 -0.26 21.54
N LEU A 39 3.58 -0.70 21.77
CA LEU A 39 4.05 -2.03 21.47
C LEU A 39 4.33 -2.76 22.79
N ASP A 40 4.05 -4.05 22.82
CA ASP A 40 4.32 -4.88 24.00
C ASP A 40 5.82 -5.15 24.18
N GLU A 41 6.61 -5.00 23.10
CA GLU A 41 8.06 -5.17 23.06
C GLU A 41 8.73 -4.04 22.27
N PRO A 42 9.98 -3.64 22.64
CA PRO A 42 10.72 -2.64 21.87
C PRO A 42 10.98 -3.09 20.43
N LEU A 43 10.69 -2.21 19.46
CA LEU A 43 10.93 -2.46 18.04
C LEU A 43 11.62 -1.25 17.41
N VAL A 44 12.75 -1.49 16.77
CA VAL A 44 13.29 -0.61 15.73
C VAL A 44 12.99 -1.30 14.41
N PHE A 45 11.96 -0.82 13.71
CA PHE A 45 11.58 -1.37 12.41
C PHE A 45 12.68 -1.02 11.42
N THR A 46 13.23 -2.02 10.72
CA THR A 46 14.39 -1.79 9.87
C THR A 46 14.05 -1.68 8.39
N ARG A 47 14.97 -1.11 7.61
CA ARG A 47 14.87 -1.05 6.15
C ARG A 47 14.81 -2.45 5.54
N ALA A 48 15.59 -3.40 6.05
CA ALA A 48 15.50 -4.80 5.64
C ALA A 48 14.12 -5.41 5.94
N MET A 49 13.53 -5.11 7.10
CA MET A 49 12.16 -5.56 7.43
C MET A 49 11.12 -4.95 6.50
N LEU A 50 11.26 -3.68 6.12
CA LEU A 50 10.34 -3.03 5.18
C LEU A 50 10.43 -3.67 3.80
N TRP A 51 11.64 -4.00 3.35
CA TRP A 51 11.83 -4.69 2.07
C TRP A 51 11.28 -6.12 2.10
N ASP A 52 11.51 -6.89 3.17
CA ASP A 52 10.92 -8.22 3.34
C ASP A 52 9.39 -8.16 3.30
N LEU A 53 8.78 -7.17 3.95
CA LEU A 53 7.34 -6.90 3.85
C LEU A 53 6.90 -6.63 2.40
N GLU A 54 7.56 -5.73 1.68
CA GLU A 54 7.19 -5.39 0.30
C GLU A 54 7.25 -6.61 -0.63
N THR A 55 8.30 -7.44 -0.51
CA THR A 55 8.44 -8.66 -1.32
C THR A 55 7.34 -9.69 -1.02
N ARG A 56 6.99 -9.89 0.26
CA ARG A 56 5.87 -10.79 0.66
C ARG A 56 4.52 -10.26 0.18
N LYS A 57 4.25 -8.97 0.39
CA LYS A 57 3.01 -8.31 -0.05
C LYS A 57 2.85 -8.36 -1.55
N ALA A 58 3.93 -8.24 -2.32
CA ALA A 58 3.89 -8.32 -3.77
C ALA A 58 3.28 -9.65 -4.27
N ARG A 59 3.56 -10.76 -3.58
CA ARG A 59 3.04 -12.10 -3.91
C ARG A 59 1.73 -12.46 -3.24
N HIS A 60 1.50 -11.97 -2.01
CA HIS A 60 0.36 -12.32 -1.18
C HIS A 60 -0.43 -11.09 -0.71
N PRO A 61 -0.92 -10.25 -1.64
CA PRO A 61 -1.57 -9.00 -1.25
C PRO A 61 -2.88 -9.23 -0.47
N ASP A 62 -3.56 -10.36 -0.67
CA ASP A 62 -4.76 -10.72 0.10
C ASP A 62 -4.50 -10.95 1.60
N VAL A 63 -3.27 -11.27 1.99
CA VAL A 63 -2.85 -11.39 3.40
C VAL A 63 -2.45 -10.04 3.98
N PHE A 64 -1.74 -9.22 3.21
CA PHE A 64 -1.12 -8.00 3.71
C PHE A 64 -1.96 -6.74 3.52
N ILE A 65 -2.91 -6.71 2.60
CA ILE A 65 -3.82 -5.58 2.38
C ILE A 65 -5.29 -6.02 2.30
N PRO A 66 -5.83 -6.68 3.34
CA PRO A 66 -7.21 -7.19 3.34
C PRO A 66 -8.27 -6.07 3.28
N GLY A 67 -7.91 -4.83 3.61
CA GLY A 67 -8.74 -3.66 3.39
C GLY A 67 -8.95 -3.31 1.92
N VAL A 68 -8.07 -3.80 1.02
CA VAL A 68 -8.10 -3.56 -0.42
C VAL A 68 -8.41 -4.84 -1.20
N VAL A 69 -7.83 -5.98 -0.82
CA VAL A 69 -7.88 -7.24 -1.57
C VAL A 69 -8.77 -8.27 -0.88
N ALA A 70 -9.63 -8.94 -1.65
CA ALA A 70 -10.47 -10.01 -1.14
C ALA A 70 -9.61 -11.21 -0.69
N ALA A 71 -9.87 -11.72 0.51
CA ALA A 71 -9.17 -12.85 1.09
C ALA A 71 -9.19 -14.08 0.17
N GLY A 72 -8.03 -14.71 -0.05
CA GLY A 72 -7.88 -15.91 -0.88
C GLY A 72 -8.03 -15.68 -2.38
N SER A 73 -8.18 -14.44 -2.84
CA SER A 73 -8.35 -14.13 -4.27
C SER A 73 -7.04 -13.95 -5.03
N ALA A 74 -5.92 -13.78 -4.32
CA ALA A 74 -4.64 -13.49 -4.93
C ALA A 74 -3.96 -14.77 -5.44
N ALA A 75 -3.33 -14.66 -6.61
CA ALA A 75 -2.42 -15.68 -7.11
C ALA A 75 -1.31 -15.01 -7.93
N ALA A 76 -0.09 -15.54 -7.84
CA ALA A 76 1.07 -15.07 -8.60
C ALA A 76 1.73 -16.25 -9.32
N TRP A 77 2.22 -16.04 -10.54
CA TRP A 77 2.88 -17.05 -11.36
C TRP A 77 3.99 -16.44 -12.21
N GLY A 78 5.05 -17.20 -12.44
CA GLY A 78 6.28 -16.72 -13.08
C GLY A 78 7.50 -16.94 -12.19
N ASN A 79 8.55 -16.17 -12.46
CA ASN A 79 9.82 -16.27 -11.74
C ASN A 79 9.75 -15.55 -10.39
N GLU A 80 10.82 -15.66 -9.59
CA GLU A 80 10.94 -15.05 -8.26
C GLU A 80 10.82 -13.51 -8.30
N ASP A 81 11.56 -12.87 -9.20
CA ASP A 81 11.61 -11.40 -9.25
C ASP A 81 10.71 -10.82 -10.34
N VAL A 82 10.32 -11.63 -11.32
CA VAL A 82 9.45 -11.21 -12.43
C VAL A 82 8.30 -12.18 -12.59
N PHE A 83 7.11 -11.73 -12.22
CA PHE A 83 5.91 -12.57 -12.20
C PHE A 83 4.67 -11.78 -12.57
N ALA A 84 3.66 -12.48 -13.08
CA ALA A 84 2.32 -11.95 -13.18
C ALA A 84 1.55 -12.28 -11.89
N ARG A 85 0.60 -11.43 -11.52
CA ARG A 85 -0.34 -11.71 -10.44
C ARG A 85 -1.75 -11.28 -10.82
N LYS A 86 -2.71 -11.93 -10.17
CA LYS A 86 -4.12 -11.52 -10.15
C LYS A 86 -4.55 -11.30 -8.71
N SER A 87 -5.50 -10.40 -8.52
CA SER A 87 -6.20 -10.24 -7.24
C SER A 87 -7.56 -9.60 -7.46
N THR A 88 -8.54 -9.95 -6.63
CA THR A 88 -9.84 -9.29 -6.64
C THR A 88 -9.79 -8.15 -5.64
N GLN A 89 -9.82 -6.91 -6.12
CA GLN A 89 -9.60 -5.70 -5.32
C GLN A 89 -10.87 -4.86 -5.24
N ARG A 90 -11.05 -4.15 -4.12
CA ARG A 90 -12.04 -3.07 -4.02
C ARG A 90 -11.72 -1.97 -5.03
N LEU A 91 -12.75 -1.42 -5.66
CA LEU A 91 -12.55 -0.34 -6.61
C LEU A 91 -12.27 0.98 -5.88
N TRP A 92 -11.34 1.79 -6.39
CA TRP A 92 -10.92 3.02 -5.72
C TRP A 92 -12.07 4.02 -5.50
N LEU A 93 -12.97 4.15 -6.48
CA LEU A 93 -14.11 5.08 -6.41
C LEU A 93 -15.43 4.43 -5.95
N ALA A 94 -15.43 3.10 -5.73
CA ALA A 94 -16.58 2.32 -5.34
C ALA A 94 -16.12 1.16 -4.43
N PRO A 95 -15.65 1.45 -3.20
CA PRO A 95 -14.94 0.49 -2.35
C PRO A 95 -15.80 -0.69 -1.88
N GLU A 96 -17.12 -0.59 -1.97
CA GLU A 96 -18.07 -1.69 -1.75
C GLU A 96 -18.10 -2.72 -2.89
N THR A 97 -17.55 -2.37 -4.05
CA THR A 97 -17.52 -3.21 -5.25
C THR A 97 -16.13 -3.80 -5.44
N TYR A 98 -16.08 -5.07 -5.85
CA TYR A 98 -14.84 -5.75 -6.20
C TYR A 98 -14.66 -5.90 -7.71
N GLY A 99 -13.41 -5.85 -8.17
CA GLY A 99 -13.04 -6.13 -9.55
C GLY A 99 -11.71 -6.88 -9.65
N LEU A 100 -11.56 -7.69 -10.70
CA LEU A 100 -10.32 -8.40 -10.98
C LEU A 100 -9.25 -7.43 -11.49
N VAL A 101 -8.10 -7.38 -10.82
CA VAL A 101 -6.91 -6.65 -11.24
C VAL A 101 -5.83 -7.65 -11.65
N LEU A 102 -5.17 -7.37 -12.77
CA LEU A 102 -4.08 -8.16 -13.33
C LEU A 102 -2.84 -7.28 -13.45
N GLU A 103 -1.71 -7.74 -12.94
CA GLU A 103 -0.47 -6.96 -12.92
C GLU A 103 0.73 -7.83 -13.32
N GLN A 104 1.64 -7.27 -14.11
CA GLN A 104 2.99 -7.79 -14.30
C GLN A 104 3.91 -7.07 -13.31
N THR A 105 4.66 -7.83 -12.52
CA THR A 105 5.40 -7.36 -11.35
C THR A 105 6.88 -7.60 -11.54
N LYS A 106 7.71 -6.61 -11.20
CA LYS A 106 9.16 -6.74 -11.05
C LYS A 106 9.57 -6.36 -9.62
N LEU A 107 10.37 -7.20 -8.98
CA LEU A 107 11.15 -6.89 -7.78
C LEU A 107 12.55 -6.47 -8.21
N ASP A 108 13.00 -5.31 -7.74
CA ASP A 108 14.38 -4.85 -7.86
C ASP A 108 15.01 -4.81 -6.47
N HIS A 109 15.83 -5.81 -6.16
CA HIS A 109 16.41 -5.97 -4.82
C HIS A 109 17.51 -4.93 -4.53
N ASP A 110 18.22 -4.48 -5.57
CA ASP A 110 19.28 -3.48 -5.43
C ASP A 110 18.67 -2.11 -5.15
N ALA A 111 17.61 -1.74 -5.88
CA ALA A 111 16.88 -0.50 -5.67
C ALA A 111 15.82 -0.59 -4.55
N GLN A 112 15.57 -1.80 -4.02
CA GLN A 112 14.46 -2.12 -3.10
C GLN A 112 13.13 -1.49 -3.55
N THR A 113 12.76 -1.80 -4.79
CA THR A 113 11.57 -1.28 -5.45
C THR A 113 10.75 -2.41 -6.05
N VAL A 114 9.43 -2.35 -5.89
CA VAL A 114 8.48 -3.21 -6.56
C VAL A 114 7.67 -2.39 -7.56
N THR A 115 7.70 -2.79 -8.82
CA THR A 115 6.94 -2.14 -9.89
C THR A 115 5.84 -3.06 -10.39
N PHE A 116 4.59 -2.60 -10.30
CA PHE A 116 3.40 -3.29 -10.75
C PHE A 116 2.82 -2.60 -11.99
N ILE A 117 2.74 -3.33 -13.10
CA ILE A 117 2.18 -2.86 -14.37
C ILE A 117 0.84 -3.53 -14.61
N GLY A 118 -0.25 -2.82 -14.31
CA GLY A 118 -1.60 -3.25 -14.63
C GLY A 118 -1.82 -3.52 -16.12
N THR A 119 -2.61 -4.55 -16.43
CA THR A 119 -2.97 -4.94 -17.80
C THR A 119 -4.45 -5.26 -17.90
N THR A 120 -5.03 -5.07 -19.09
CA THR A 120 -6.44 -5.44 -19.38
C THR A 120 -6.61 -6.95 -19.50
N GLU A 121 -5.59 -7.65 -19.97
CA GLU A 121 -5.62 -9.08 -20.19
C GLU A 121 -4.26 -9.70 -19.85
N HIS A 122 -4.27 -10.93 -19.35
CA HIS A 122 -3.06 -11.72 -19.16
C HIS A 122 -3.41 -13.21 -19.17
N ARG A 123 -2.48 -14.06 -19.59
CA ARG A 123 -2.66 -15.51 -19.44
C ARG A 123 -2.45 -15.91 -17.98
N GLY A 124 -3.42 -16.59 -17.39
CA GLY A 124 -3.34 -17.19 -16.08
C GLY A 124 -2.30 -18.32 -16.00
N PRO A 125 -2.08 -18.88 -14.80
CA PRO A 125 -1.14 -19.98 -14.61
C PRO A 125 -1.50 -21.22 -15.45
N ASP A 126 -2.79 -21.46 -15.66
CA ASP A 126 -3.30 -22.59 -16.45
C ASP A 126 -3.34 -22.30 -17.97
N GLY A 127 -2.86 -21.12 -18.39
CA GLY A 127 -2.85 -20.68 -19.80
C GLY A 127 -4.12 -19.95 -20.24
N ASP A 128 -5.19 -20.00 -19.44
CA ASP A 128 -6.47 -19.33 -19.68
C ASP A 128 -6.31 -17.80 -19.78
N LEU A 129 -7.07 -17.18 -20.69
CA LEU A 129 -7.06 -15.73 -20.83
C LEU A 129 -7.91 -15.09 -19.73
N LEU A 130 -7.25 -14.39 -18.81
CA LEU A 130 -7.90 -13.58 -17.78
C LEU A 130 -8.14 -12.17 -18.30
N ARG A 131 -9.25 -11.55 -17.87
CA ARG A 131 -9.64 -10.18 -18.24
C ARG A 131 -9.84 -9.36 -16.99
N ALA A 132 -9.10 -8.26 -16.86
CA ALA A 132 -9.27 -7.32 -15.76
C ALA A 132 -10.64 -6.64 -15.85
N THR A 133 -11.12 -6.14 -14.71
CA THR A 133 -12.34 -5.33 -14.67
C THR A 133 -12.19 -4.07 -15.51
N THR A 134 -13.29 -3.64 -16.13
CA THR A 134 -13.39 -2.34 -16.81
C THR A 134 -14.05 -1.28 -15.93
N ALA A 135 -14.41 -1.62 -14.67
CA ALA A 135 -15.11 -0.72 -13.75
C ALA A 135 -14.19 0.33 -13.10
N GLN A 136 -12.88 0.24 -13.31
CA GLN A 136 -11.91 1.27 -12.95
C GLN A 136 -10.78 1.33 -13.99
N PRO A 137 -10.05 2.46 -14.10
CA PRO A 137 -8.90 2.55 -15.00
C PRO A 137 -7.83 1.52 -14.69
N ILE A 138 -7.11 1.06 -15.71
CA ILE A 138 -5.85 0.34 -15.51
C ILE A 138 -4.86 1.27 -14.82
N PHE A 139 -4.10 0.76 -13.87
CA PHE A 139 -3.13 1.55 -13.12
C PHE A 139 -1.80 0.82 -12.97
N HIS A 140 -0.76 1.59 -12.71
CA HIS A 140 0.56 1.11 -12.36
C HIS A 140 0.90 1.62 -10.96
N VAL A 141 1.71 0.85 -10.25
CA VAL A 141 2.09 1.16 -8.88
C VAL A 141 3.58 0.92 -8.71
N GLU A 142 4.23 1.78 -7.96
CA GLU A 142 5.58 1.59 -7.49
C GLU A 142 5.60 1.68 -5.97
N HIS A 143 6.14 0.66 -5.32
CA HIS A 143 6.46 0.69 -3.90
C HIS A 143 7.97 0.66 -3.76
N SER A 144 8.55 1.57 -2.98
CA SER A 144 9.99 1.61 -2.76
C SER A 144 10.31 1.80 -1.30
N VAL A 145 11.46 1.27 -0.91
CA VAL A 145 12.01 1.46 0.42
C VAL A 145 13.06 2.57 0.37
N GLY A 146 12.80 3.67 1.07
CA GLY A 146 13.71 4.80 1.25
C GLY A 146 14.35 4.82 2.64
N GLY A 147 15.14 5.85 2.93
CA GLY A 147 15.73 6.06 4.26
C GLY A 147 16.86 5.10 4.62
N THR A 148 17.27 5.13 5.89
CA THR A 148 18.39 4.35 6.44
C THR A 148 17.89 3.05 7.08
N GLU A 149 18.81 2.16 7.49
CA GLU A 149 18.45 0.89 8.13
C GLU A 149 17.57 1.09 9.37
N THR A 150 17.80 2.12 10.18
CA THR A 150 17.04 2.40 11.41
C THR A 150 16.03 3.53 11.26
N GLN A 151 15.89 4.10 10.06
CA GLN A 151 14.88 5.10 9.73
C GLN A 151 14.31 4.80 8.34
N PRO A 152 13.59 3.67 8.18
CA PRO A 152 13.07 3.27 6.88
C PRO A 152 11.88 4.15 6.48
N LEU A 153 11.91 4.59 5.22
CA LEU A 153 10.82 5.34 4.61
C LEU A 153 10.02 4.42 3.70
N ASN A 154 8.71 4.35 3.91
CA ASN A 154 7.78 3.72 2.99
C ASN A 154 7.39 4.72 1.90
N LEU A 155 7.75 4.41 0.64
CA LEU A 155 7.48 5.25 -0.52
C LEU A 155 6.46 4.57 -1.42
N TRP A 156 5.52 5.34 -1.97
CA TRP A 156 4.44 4.81 -2.77
C TRP A 156 4.00 5.79 -3.85
N ARG A 157 3.90 5.30 -5.07
CA ARG A 157 3.44 6.07 -6.23
C ARG A 157 2.45 5.26 -7.05
N THR A 158 1.42 5.92 -7.57
CA THR A 158 0.48 5.29 -8.51
C THR A 158 0.16 6.20 -9.68
N VAL A 159 -0.07 5.57 -10.82
CA VAL A 159 -0.58 6.23 -12.01
C VAL A 159 -1.71 5.43 -12.64
N HIS A 160 -2.86 6.07 -12.80
CA HIS A 160 -4.04 5.51 -13.46
C HIS A 160 -4.09 6.03 -14.90
N ARG A 161 -4.22 5.10 -15.84
CA ARG A 161 -4.38 5.38 -17.27
C ARG A 161 -5.78 5.90 -17.56
N THR A 162 -5.97 7.19 -17.33
CA THR A 162 -7.20 7.94 -17.58
C THR A 162 -7.12 8.71 -18.91
N ALA A 163 -8.27 9.14 -19.45
CA ALA A 163 -8.29 10.03 -20.62
C ALA A 163 -7.96 11.50 -20.25
N THR A 164 -8.28 11.87 -19.01
CA THR A 164 -7.97 13.15 -18.38
C THR A 164 -7.77 12.92 -16.88
N PRO A 165 -6.94 13.73 -16.18
CA PRO A 165 -6.77 13.59 -14.74
C PRO A 165 -8.11 13.60 -13.97
N ASP A 166 -8.35 12.59 -13.14
CA ASP A 166 -9.57 12.41 -12.35
C ASP A 166 -9.35 12.87 -10.91
N ALA A 167 -9.90 14.04 -10.56
CA ALA A 167 -9.79 14.63 -9.23
C ALA A 167 -10.37 13.75 -8.10
N ARG A 168 -11.29 12.83 -8.41
CA ARG A 168 -11.90 11.93 -7.42
C ARG A 168 -10.90 10.87 -6.95
N LEU A 169 -10.05 10.37 -7.85
CA LEU A 169 -8.96 9.46 -7.50
C LEU A 169 -7.92 10.17 -6.64
N ILE A 170 -7.52 11.39 -7.03
CA ILE A 170 -6.60 12.22 -6.24
C ILE A 170 -7.14 12.44 -4.82
N THR A 171 -8.43 12.79 -4.70
CA THR A 171 -9.09 12.98 -3.40
C THR A 171 -9.12 11.69 -2.57
N THR A 172 -9.25 10.54 -3.22
CA THR A 172 -9.24 9.24 -2.54
C THR A 172 -7.86 8.94 -1.95
N PHE A 173 -6.79 9.14 -2.71
CA PHE A 173 -5.43 8.94 -2.23
C PHE A 173 -5.01 9.97 -1.17
N ALA A 174 -5.46 11.21 -1.27
CA ALA A 174 -5.26 12.22 -0.23
C ALA A 174 -5.88 11.84 1.12
N LYS A 175 -7.02 11.15 1.13
CA LYS A 175 -7.62 10.62 2.37
C LYS A 175 -6.79 9.47 2.97
N ILE A 176 -6.18 8.65 2.11
CA ILE A 176 -5.27 7.58 2.55
C ILE A 176 -4.01 8.19 3.15
N GLU A 177 -3.43 9.21 2.50
CA GLU A 177 -2.27 9.96 3.00
C GLU A 177 -2.52 10.63 4.35
N ALA A 178 -3.70 11.22 4.51
CA ALA A 178 -4.09 11.92 5.73
C ALA A 178 -4.31 10.98 6.93
N ASN A 179 -4.31 9.65 6.73
CA ASN A 179 -4.46 8.71 7.82
C ASN A 179 -3.18 8.73 8.70
N PRO A 180 -3.27 9.10 9.99
CA PRO A 180 -2.08 9.21 10.85
C PRO A 180 -1.51 7.84 11.27
N ARG A 181 -2.14 6.74 10.86
CA ARG A 181 -1.75 5.38 11.21
C ARG A 181 -0.74 4.83 10.21
N LEU A 182 -0.05 3.78 10.63
CA LEU A 182 0.69 2.94 9.70
C LEU A 182 -0.27 2.36 8.65
N PRO A 183 0.17 2.25 7.39
CA PRO A 183 -0.51 1.41 6.41
C PRO A 183 -0.74 0.00 6.94
N GLU A 184 -1.90 -0.59 6.62
CA GLU A 184 -2.34 -1.87 7.18
C GLU A 184 -1.33 -3.02 7.02
N HIS A 185 -0.59 -3.03 5.91
CA HIS A 185 0.42 -4.06 5.64
C HIS A 185 1.60 -4.02 6.61
N ILE A 186 2.00 -2.83 7.06
CA ILE A 186 3.06 -2.69 8.06
C ILE A 186 2.55 -3.18 9.43
N GLU A 187 1.32 -2.82 9.81
CA GLU A 187 0.73 -3.34 11.05
C GLU A 187 0.60 -4.88 11.03
N ILE A 188 0.16 -5.44 9.90
CA ILE A 188 0.03 -6.89 9.70
C ILE A 188 1.39 -7.57 9.80
N TYR A 189 2.42 -7.00 9.20
CA TYR A 189 3.78 -7.55 9.29
C TYR A 189 4.27 -7.59 10.73
N ILE A 190 4.12 -6.50 11.48
CA ILE A 190 4.53 -6.43 12.88
C ILE A 190 3.76 -7.46 13.72
N ARG A 191 2.43 -7.53 13.59
CA ARG A 191 1.61 -8.47 14.38
C ARG A 191 1.84 -9.93 14.03
N HIS A 192 1.90 -10.26 12.75
CA HIS A 192 1.77 -11.64 12.28
C HIS A 192 3.08 -12.26 11.81
N ILE A 193 4.05 -11.45 11.38
CA ILE A 193 5.37 -11.93 10.98
C ILE A 193 6.38 -11.75 12.12
N LEU A 194 6.42 -10.58 12.75
CA LEU A 194 7.29 -10.35 13.90
C LEU A 194 6.69 -10.87 15.22
N GLY A 195 5.38 -11.11 15.26
CA GLY A 195 4.69 -11.61 16.45
C GLY A 195 4.51 -10.55 17.54
N ILE A 196 4.68 -9.26 17.21
CA ILE A 196 4.64 -8.16 18.18
C ILE A 196 3.25 -7.53 18.17
N PRO A 197 2.48 -7.62 19.27
CA PRO A 197 1.22 -6.91 19.38
C PRO A 197 1.43 -5.40 19.31
N LEU A 198 0.49 -4.71 18.64
CA LEU A 198 0.46 -3.25 18.58
C LEU A 198 -0.94 -2.72 18.79
N THR A 199 -1.05 -1.67 19.60
CA THR A 199 -2.30 -0.95 19.85
C THR A 199 -2.12 0.53 19.54
N TYR A 200 -3.19 1.18 19.08
CA TYR A 200 -3.17 2.61 18.80
C TYR A 200 -3.19 3.39 20.11
N ARG A 201 -2.30 4.39 20.25
CA ARG A 201 -2.34 5.31 21.39
C ARG A 201 -3.67 6.07 21.35
N PRO A 202 -4.51 5.97 22.39
CA PRO A 202 -5.70 6.81 22.46
C PRO A 202 -5.26 8.27 22.43
N GLU A 203 -5.96 9.11 21.68
CA GLU A 203 -5.76 10.55 21.75
C GLU A 203 -5.93 10.95 23.21
N VAL A 204 -4.92 11.63 23.78
CA VAL A 204 -5.06 12.21 25.10
C VAL A 204 -6.10 13.32 24.94
N SER A 205 -7.36 13.02 25.22
CA SER A 205 -8.37 14.04 25.44
C SER A 205 -7.80 14.93 26.54
N ALA A 206 -7.51 16.18 26.24
CA ALA A 206 -7.12 17.16 27.23
C ALA A 206 -8.28 17.29 28.24
N LYS A 207 -8.25 16.48 29.30
CA LYS A 207 -9.06 16.69 30.49
C LYS A 207 -8.44 17.88 31.22
N CYS A 208 -8.92 19.07 30.91
CA CYS A 208 -8.90 20.16 31.88
C CYS A 208 -10.09 19.95 32.82
N ASP A 209 -9.94 19.00 33.75
CA ASP A 209 -10.77 18.93 34.94
C ASP A 209 -10.04 19.64 36.08
N GLY A 210 -10.69 20.68 36.63
CA GLY A 210 -10.51 21.08 38.02
C GLY A 210 -10.52 22.60 38.27
N PRO A 211 -11.14 23.07 39.37
CA PRO A 211 -12.32 22.57 40.06
C PRO A 211 -13.41 23.65 40.22
N HIS A 212 -14.68 23.22 40.27
CA HIS A 212 -15.74 23.99 40.91
C HIS A 212 -15.52 23.98 42.43
N PRO A 213 -15.47 25.14 43.12
CA PRO A 213 -15.76 25.19 44.53
C PRO A 213 -17.28 25.25 44.71
N ASN A 214 -17.79 24.24 45.41
CA ASN A 214 -19.11 24.25 46.02
C ASN A 214 -18.98 24.78 47.47
N ASP A 215 -20.13 25.03 48.10
CA ASP A 215 -20.39 25.59 49.43
C ASP A 215 -20.49 27.12 49.45
N GLY A 216 -21.55 27.73 49.99
CA GLY A 216 -22.56 27.26 50.93
C GLY A 216 -23.05 28.50 51.67
N GLY A 217 -24.36 28.60 51.89
CA GLY A 217 -25.02 29.87 52.19
C GLY A 217 -24.72 30.54 53.54
N ARG A 218 -24.91 31.86 53.55
CA ARG A 218 -25.86 32.59 54.40
C ARG A 218 -26.09 33.99 53.83
#